data_AF-A0A662T6E2-F1
#
_entry.id   AF-A0A662T6E2-F1
#
_cell.length_a   1.000
_cell.length_b   1.000
_cell.length_c   1.000
_cell.angle_alpha   90.00
_cell.angle_beta   90.00
_cell.angle_gamma   90.00
#
_symmetry.space_group_name_H-M   'P 1'
#
loop_
_entity.id
_entity.type
_entity.pdbx_description
1 polymer ?
#
loop_
_entity_poly.entity_id
_entity_poly.type
_entity_poly.pdbx_seq_one_letter_code
_entity_poly.pdbx_strand_id
1 'polypeptide(L)'
;DYIVIDWRGIELYVPFIEGCEGSKEIYLSIRPENISISKTRPRVTGKLNLFNGEIIDEIFKGSYVTYYIKLPNKEVLRVTVLTKDADFDVGDKVFVYWKPRMGVSIIE
;
A
#
# COMPACT_ATOMS: atom_id res chain seq x y z
N ASP A 1 -8.64 -12.46 10.83
CA ASP A 1 -9.81 -11.65 10.45
C ASP A 1 -9.39 -10.25 10.06
N TYR A 2 -10.20 -9.56 9.25
CA TYR A 2 -9.96 -8.18 8.80
C TYR A 2 -11.28 -7.41 8.83
N ILE A 3 -11.19 -6.10 8.97
CA ILE A 3 -12.32 -5.18 8.77
C ILE A 3 -12.05 -4.33 7.53
N VAL A 4 -13.09 -3.67 7.02
CA VAL A 4 -12.97 -2.73 5.90
C VAL A 4 -13.18 -1.32 6.44
N ILE A 5 -12.25 -0.42 6.13
CA ILE A 5 -12.35 1.01 6.47
C ILE A 5 -12.34 1.85 5.19
N ASP A 6 -13.00 3.00 5.22
CA ASP A 6 -12.91 3.99 4.15
C ASP A 6 -11.72 4.93 4.38
N TRP A 7 -10.79 4.94 3.43
CA TRP A 7 -9.68 5.89 3.39
C TRP A 7 -9.90 6.88 2.26
N ARG A 8 -10.80 7.84 2.51
CA ARG A 8 -11.15 8.92 1.57
C ARG A 8 -11.66 8.39 0.23
N GLY A 9 -12.62 7.47 0.28
CA GLY A 9 -13.21 6.82 -0.90
C GLY A 9 -12.43 5.60 -1.41
N ILE A 10 -11.38 5.16 -0.70
CA ILE A 10 -10.66 3.91 -0.98
C ILE A 10 -10.95 2.92 0.13
N GLU A 11 -11.52 1.76 -0.21
CA GLU A 11 -11.70 0.67 0.74
C GLU A 11 -10.35 0.03 1.09
N LEU A 12 -10.06 -0.05 2.39
CA LEU A 12 -8.89 -0.72 2.94
C LEU A 12 -9.32 -1.90 3.81
N TYR A 13 -8.79 -3.08 3.50
CA TYR A 13 -8.81 -4.24 4.37
C TYR A 13 -7.69 -4.09 5.41
N VAL A 14 -8.05 -3.89 6.68
CA VAL A 14 -7.09 -3.74 7.78
C VAL A 14 -7.21 -4.91 8.76
N PRO A 15 -6.11 -5.34 9.43
CA PRO A 15 -6.19 -6.39 10.44
C PRO A 15 -7.26 -6.10 11.49
N PHE A 16 -8.03 -7.11 11.88
CA PHE A 16 -8.92 -6.96 13.03
C PHE A 16 -8.09 -6.78 14.31
N ILE A 17 -8.49 -5.85 15.17
CA ILE A 17 -7.97 -5.67 16.52
C ILE A 17 -9.14 -5.56 17.49
N GLU A 18 -9.04 -6.17 18.67
CA GLU A 18 -10.10 -6.09 19.68
C GLU A 18 -10.42 -4.63 20.03
N GLY A 19 -11.71 -4.30 20.12
CA GLY A 19 -12.19 -2.95 20.39
C GLY A 19 -12.37 -2.05 19.15
N CYS A 20 -12.02 -2.51 17.94
CA CYS A 20 -12.12 -1.68 16.74
C CYS A 20 -13.56 -1.34 16.32
N GLU A 21 -14.54 -2.18 16.64
CA GLU A 21 -15.95 -2.00 16.22
C GLU A 21 -16.62 -0.78 16.86
N GLY A 22 -16.13 -0.34 18.02
CA GLY A 22 -16.62 0.85 18.73
C GLY A 22 -15.73 2.08 18.57
N SER A 23 -14.57 1.97 17.92
CA SER A 23 -13.66 3.09 17.75
C SER A 23 -14.15 4.02 16.64
N LYS A 24 -13.98 5.32 16.85
CA LYS A 24 -14.33 6.34 15.86
C LYS A 24 -13.27 6.46 14.77
N GLU A 25 -12.03 6.09 15.08
CA GLU A 25 -10.88 6.27 14.21
C GLU A 25 -9.99 5.03 14.21
N ILE A 26 -9.79 4.48 13.03
CA ILE A 26 -8.95 3.31 12.80
C ILE A 26 -7.87 3.70 11.82
N TYR A 27 -6.62 3.53 12.24
CA TYR A 27 -5.45 3.84 11.46
C TYR A 27 -4.80 2.54 10.98
N LEU A 28 -4.27 2.56 9.75
CA LEU A 28 -3.42 1.49 9.22
C LEU A 28 -1.97 1.99 9.15
N SER A 29 -1.08 1.33 9.88
CA SER A 29 0.36 1.50 9.71
C SER A 29 0.91 0.35 8.88
N ILE A 30 1.65 0.65 7.81
CA ILE A 30 2.32 -0.35 6.98
C ILE A 30 3.71 0.16 6.60
N ARG A 31 4.69 -0.74 6.63
CA ARG A 31 6.06 -0.42 6.23
C ARG A 31 6.15 -0.35 4.69
N PRO A 32 6.90 0.62 4.12
CA PRO A 32 7.05 0.74 2.66
C PRO A 32 7.49 -0.53 1.94
N GLU A 33 8.39 -1.31 2.56
CA GLU A 33 8.91 -2.57 2.04
C GLU A 33 7.90 -3.74 2.10
N ASN A 34 6.81 -3.58 2.86
CA ASN A 34 5.72 -4.56 2.90
C ASN A 34 4.68 -4.33 1.79
N ILE A 35 4.82 -3.26 1.01
CA ILE A 35 3.97 -2.95 -0.14
C ILE A 35 4.66 -3.48 -1.40
N SER A 36 3.92 -4.23 -2.19
CA SER A 36 4.36 -4.71 -3.50
C SER A 36 3.94 -3.74 -4.60
N ILE A 37 4.73 -3.67 -5.66
CA ILE A 37 4.50 -2.87 -6.87
C ILE A 37 4.67 -3.75 -8.12
N SER A 38 3.83 -3.58 -9.13
CA SER A 38 3.95 -4.31 -10.40
C SER A 38 3.36 -3.54 -11.58
N LYS A 39 3.91 -3.76 -12.79
CA LYS A 39 3.36 -3.23 -14.06
C LYS A 39 2.06 -3.93 -14.49
N THR A 40 1.89 -5.19 -14.07
CA THR A 40 0.70 -6.00 -14.39
C THR A 40 -0.10 -6.32 -13.14
N ARG A 41 -1.41 -6.52 -13.29
CA ARG A 41 -2.30 -6.83 -12.17
C ARG A 41 -1.87 -8.15 -11.52
N PRO A 42 -1.64 -8.19 -10.20
CA PRO A 42 -1.11 -9.40 -9.57
C PRO A 42 -2.18 -10.50 -9.54
N ARG A 43 -1.76 -11.73 -9.85
CA ARG A 43 -2.60 -12.94 -9.75
C ARG A 43 -2.47 -13.52 -8.34
N VAL A 44 -3.21 -12.98 -7.38
CA VAL A 44 -3.16 -13.43 -5.98
C VAL A 44 -4.50 -14.06 -5.59
N THR A 45 -4.45 -15.19 -4.88
CA THR A 45 -5.62 -15.78 -4.24
C THR A 45 -5.88 -15.12 -2.89
N GLY A 46 -7.14 -14.84 -2.59
CA GLY A 46 -7.58 -14.20 -1.34
C GLY A 46 -7.71 -12.67 -1.41
N LYS A 47 -7.93 -12.05 -0.25
CA LYS A 47 -8.14 -10.60 -0.14
C LYS A 47 -6.83 -9.84 -0.18
N LEU A 48 -6.85 -8.71 -0.88
CA LEU A 48 -5.70 -7.86 -1.15
C LEU A 48 -6.16 -6.41 -1.13
N ASN A 49 -5.40 -5.55 -0.46
CA ASN A 49 -5.44 -4.13 -0.73
C ASN A 49 -4.73 -3.93 -2.07
N LEU A 50 -5.45 -3.47 -3.10
CA LEU A 50 -4.95 -3.37 -4.47
C LEU A 50 -5.44 -2.08 -5.10
N PHE A 51 -4.50 -1.24 -5.51
CA PHE A 51 -4.78 0.07 -6.09
C PHE A 51 -3.98 0.27 -7.36
N ASN A 52 -4.53 1.06 -8.27
CA ASN A 52 -3.76 1.62 -9.37
C ASN A 52 -3.16 2.94 -8.90
N GLY A 53 -1.93 3.23 -9.31
CA GLY A 53 -1.28 4.49 -9.01
C GLY A 53 -0.35 4.92 -10.14
N GLU A 54 0.23 6.10 -9.98
CA GLU A 54 1.26 6.65 -10.87
C GLU A 54 2.50 6.99 -10.04
N ILE A 55 3.67 6.56 -10.53
CA ILE A 55 4.95 6.96 -9.91
C ILE A 55 5.18 8.44 -10.21
N ILE A 56 5.34 9.24 -9.16
CA ILE A 56 5.55 10.69 -9.27
C ILE A 56 6.95 11.14 -8.87
N ASP A 57 7.69 10.29 -8.16
CA ASP A 57 9.07 10.54 -7.74
C ASP A 57 9.77 9.22 -7.38
N GLU A 58 11.10 9.22 -7.43
CA GLU A 58 11.93 8.09 -7.05
C GLU A 58 13.23 8.54 -6.36
N ILE A 59 13.67 7.74 -5.38
CA ILE A 59 14.91 8.00 -4.64
C ILE A 59 15.75 6.73 -4.58
N PHE A 60 16.93 6.78 -5.19
CA PHE A 60 17.94 5.73 -5.12
C PHE A 60 18.74 5.81 -3.81
N LYS A 61 18.83 4.69 -3.09
CA LYS A 61 19.52 4.55 -1.80
C LYS A 61 20.39 3.29 -1.79
N GLY A 62 21.38 3.25 -2.68
CA GLY A 62 22.31 2.12 -2.81
C GLY A 62 21.58 0.84 -3.22
N SER A 63 21.36 -0.06 -2.26
CA SER A 63 20.69 -1.34 -2.47
C SER A 63 19.16 -1.26 -2.56
N TYR A 64 18.58 -0.09 -2.36
CA TYR A 64 17.13 0.12 -2.40
C TYR A 64 16.74 1.30 -3.29
N VAL A 65 15.54 1.23 -3.84
CA VAL A 65 14.86 2.34 -4.51
C VAL A 65 13.52 2.59 -3.80
N THR A 66 13.24 3.85 -3.50
CA THR A 66 11.96 4.27 -2.93
C THR A 66 11.16 5.00 -3.99
N TYR A 67 9.97 4.49 -4.31
CA TYR A 67 9.02 5.14 -5.21
C TYR A 67 7.93 5.86 -4.41
N TYR A 68 7.55 7.04 -4.90
CA TYR A 68 6.39 7.79 -4.42
C TYR A 68 5.27 7.64 -5.44
N ILE A 69 4.13 7.11 -5.00
CA ILE A 69 3.06 6.67 -5.87
C ILE A 69 1.79 7.41 -5.51
N LYS A 70 1.29 8.21 -6.46
CA LYS A 70 0.04 8.95 -6.32
C LYS A 70 -1.15 8.03 -6.60
N LEU A 71 -2.05 7.94 -5.63
CA LEU A 71 -3.30 7.19 -5.72
C LEU A 71 -4.45 8.04 -6.30
N PRO A 72 -5.58 7.44 -6.70
CA PRO A 72 -6.74 8.16 -7.24
C PRO A 72 -7.37 9.15 -6.24
N ASN A 73 -7.32 8.84 -4.94
CA ASN A 73 -7.77 9.74 -3.87
C ASN A 73 -6.76 10.86 -3.55
N LYS A 74 -5.71 11.03 -4.38
CA LYS A 74 -4.63 12.01 -4.28
C LYS A 74 -3.63 11.78 -3.13
N GLU A 75 -3.80 10.73 -2.35
CA GLU A 75 -2.81 10.31 -1.37
C GLU A 75 -1.53 9.80 -2.04
N VAL A 76 -0.41 9.88 -1.33
CA VAL A 76 0.89 9.41 -1.81
C VAL A 76 1.36 8.26 -0.95
N LEU A 77 1.51 7.09 -1.56
CA LEU A 77 2.13 5.92 -0.94
C LEU A 77 3.63 5.91 -1.22
N ARG A 78 4.39 5.46 -0.22
CA ARG A 78 5.81 5.19 -0.37
C ARG A 78 6.03 3.69 -0.45
N VAL A 79 6.71 3.23 -1.48
CA VAL A 79 7.05 1.81 -1.69
C VAL A 79 8.56 1.69 -1.82
N THR A 80 9.16 0.74 -1.10
CA THR A 80 10.61 0.50 -1.15
C THR A 80 10.89 -0.89 -1.70
N VAL A 81 11.70 -0.97 -2.75
CA VAL A 81 12.13 -2.23 -3.37
C VAL A 81 13.66 -2.33 -3.37
N LEU A 82 14.20 -3.52 -3.64
CA LEU A 82 15.62 -3.69 -3.90
C LEU A 82 15.96 -3.13 -5.29
N THR A 83 17.14 -2.52 -5.42
CA THR A 83 17.59 -1.94 -6.70
C THR A 83 17.64 -2.95 -7.85
N LYS A 84 17.90 -4.23 -7.57
CA LYS A 84 17.86 -5.30 -8.58
C LYS A 84 16.45 -5.59 -9.13
N ASP A 85 15.41 -5.21 -8.38
CA ASP A 85 14.00 -5.42 -8.71
C ASP A 85 13.34 -4.08 -9.12
N ALA A 86 14.12 -3.00 -9.18
CA ALA A 86 13.69 -1.67 -9.57
C ALA A 86 13.69 -1.56 -11.11
N ASP A 87 12.56 -1.91 -11.71
CA ASP A 87 12.29 -1.75 -13.15
C ASP A 87 11.05 -0.89 -13.35
N PHE A 88 11.09 0.35 -12.87
CA PHE A 88 9.98 1.31 -12.99
C PHE A 88 10.54 2.72 -13.21
N ASP A 89 9.78 3.55 -13.92
CA ASP A 89 10.15 4.94 -14.20
C ASP A 89 9.10 5.91 -13.64
N VAL A 90 9.51 7.16 -13.37
CA VAL A 90 8.57 8.24 -13.07
C VAL A 90 7.59 8.42 -14.23
N GLY A 91 6.30 8.47 -13.93
CA GLY A 91 5.20 8.50 -14.89
C GLY A 91 4.55 7.13 -15.15
N ASP A 92 5.18 6.03 -14.74
CA ASP A 92 4.61 4.70 -14.91
C ASP A 92 3.29 4.53 -14.16
N LYS A 93 2.32 3.90 -14.83
CA LYS A 93 1.09 3.41 -14.20
C LYS A 93 1.33 2.03 -13.65
N VAL A 94 1.12 1.87 -12.34
CA VAL A 94 1.47 0.65 -11.60
C VAL A 94 0.31 0.16 -10.74
N PHE A 95 0.35 -1.13 -10.43
CA PHE A 95 -0.45 -1.72 -9.37
C PHE A 95 0.37 -1.72 -8.08
N VAL A 96 -0.22 -1.22 -6.99
CA VAL A 96 0.35 -1.31 -5.65
C VAL A 96 -0.55 -2.15 -4.77
N TYR A 97 0.05 -3.05 -3.99
CA TYR A 97 -0.74 -3.99 -3.23
C TYR A 97 -0.06 -4.61 -2.03
N TRP A 98 -0.87 -5.05 -1.08
CA TRP A 98 -0.43 -5.83 0.07
C TRP A 98 -1.56 -6.70 0.60
N LYS A 99 -1.19 -7.77 1.31
CA LYS A 99 -2.16 -8.57 2.08
C LYS A 99 -2.49 -7.81 3.37
N PRO A 100 -3.74 -7.87 3.87
CA PRO A 100 -4.14 -7.13 5.08
C PRO A 100 -3.21 -7.34 6.27
N ARG A 101 -2.77 -8.59 6.49
CA ARG A 101 -1.84 -9.01 7.56
C ARG A 101 -0.45 -8.33 7.55
N MET A 102 -0.10 -7.60 6.50
CA MET A 102 1.20 -6.94 6.39
C MET A 102 1.23 -5.55 7.06
N GLY A 103 0.05 -5.01 7.37
CA GLY A 103 -0.08 -3.79 8.17
C GLY A 103 -0.41 -4.09 9.63
N VAL A 104 -0.51 -3.03 10.41
CA VAL A 104 -0.92 -3.02 11.81
C VAL A 104 -2.04 -2.02 11.97
N SER A 105 -3.15 -2.46 12.56
CA SER A 105 -4.26 -1.58 12.92
C SER A 105 -3.98 -0.88 14.24
N ILE A 106 -4.27 0.41 14.30
CA ILE A 106 -4.15 1.25 15.49
C ILE A 106 -5.51 1.90 15.70
N ILE A 107 -6.00 1.89 16.93
CA ILE A 107 -7.27 2.51 17.32
C ILE A 107 -6.98 3.59 18.36
N GLU A 108 -7.72 4.70 18.28
CA GLU A 108 -7.79 5.72 19.33
C GLU A 108 -9.09 5.62 20.13
#